data_AF-A0AAW5I9D4-F1
#
_entry.id   AF-A0AAW5I9D4-F1
#
_cell.length_a   1.000
_cell.length_b   1.000
_cell.length_c   1.000
_cell.angle_alpha   90.00
_cell.angle_beta   90.00
_cell.angle_gamma   90.00
#
_symmetry.space_group_name_H-M   'P 1'
#
loop_
_entity.id
_entity.type
_entity.pdbx_description
1 polymer ?
#
loop_
_entity_poly.entity_id
_entity_poly.type
_entity_poly.pdbx_seq_one_letter_code
_entity_poly.pdbx_strand_id
1 'polypeptide(L)'
;MKKITLFSILAAFVAALSFTSCNTDSDNGYSPLSKEAQKNFQMAMSIGSYNDMVVLFEKKNDANVKNQIDSVASTVGISMTGDSTMSISNFPIAAIAQHISNKDLSQAIANEAPRTITCKYNVMPKSTSEVAYYIACPNVIELNLTYGADNKSHKVQLVFMPNQNYYGYCTLKDPRKLGFQFALYQIWVDGAQTGYIKNSISNYSTVAFAVRNIWKKTGK
;
A
#
# COMPACT_ATOMS: atom_id res chain seq x y z
N MET A 1 33.29 53.19 17.01
CA MET A 1 32.77 52.81 15.68
C MET A 1 33.04 51.32 15.48
N LYS A 2 31.97 50.51 15.41
CA LYS A 2 32.03 49.03 15.44
C LYS A 2 32.52 48.48 14.10
N LYS A 3 33.52 47.58 14.13
CA LYS A 3 33.99 46.84 12.95
C LYS A 3 33.00 45.72 12.64
N ILE A 4 32.14 45.92 11.65
CA ILE A 4 31.23 44.89 11.14
C ILE A 4 32.06 44.01 10.19
N THR A 5 32.20 42.74 10.56
CA THR A 5 32.94 41.71 9.81
C THR A 5 32.24 41.40 8.49
N LEU A 6 32.92 41.71 7.38
CA LEU A 6 32.50 41.58 5.98
C LEU A 6 32.37 40.11 5.49
N PHE A 7 32.27 39.13 6.39
CA PHE A 7 32.17 37.70 6.06
C PHE A 7 30.77 37.10 6.26
N SER A 8 29.81 37.89 6.78
CA SER A 8 28.47 37.37 7.14
C SER A 8 27.39 37.62 6.07
N ILE A 9 27.72 38.27 4.95
CA ILE A 9 26.74 38.62 3.88
C ILE A 9 26.84 37.68 2.67
N LEU A 10 27.89 36.84 2.59
CA LEU A 10 28.05 35.90 1.47
C LEU A 10 27.33 34.55 1.69
N ALA A 11 26.89 34.24 2.92
CA ALA A 11 26.17 33.02 3.24
C ALA A 11 24.63 33.11 3.11
N ALA A 12 24.09 34.27 2.70
CA ALA A 12 22.64 34.49 2.60
C ALA A 12 22.09 34.41 1.16
N PHE A 13 22.92 34.17 0.14
CA PHE A 13 22.49 34.17 -1.28
C PHE A 13 22.69 32.84 -2.04
N VAL A 14 23.05 31.75 -1.36
CA VAL A 14 23.17 30.42 -2.00
C VAL A 14 21.92 29.53 -1.78
N ALA A 15 20.96 29.98 -0.97
CA ALA A 15 19.74 29.21 -0.69
C ALA A 15 18.58 29.44 -1.71
N ALA A 16 18.78 30.27 -2.74
CA ALA A 16 17.69 30.70 -3.63
C ALA A 16 17.74 30.18 -5.08
N LEU A 17 18.71 29.35 -5.48
CA LEU A 17 18.83 28.92 -6.88
C LEU A 17 19.18 27.43 -7.02
N SER A 18 18.24 26.56 -6.65
CA SER A 18 18.23 25.17 -7.13
C SER A 18 16.80 24.62 -7.30
N PHE A 19 15.92 25.43 -7.90
CA PHE A 19 14.76 24.95 -8.66
C PHE A 19 14.90 25.34 -10.14
N THR A 20 16.07 25.13 -10.73
CA THR A 20 16.09 24.81 -12.16
C THR A 20 15.77 23.33 -12.25
N SER A 21 14.48 22.99 -12.24
CA SER A 21 14.07 21.70 -12.82
C SER A 21 14.54 21.75 -14.26
N CYS A 22 15.55 20.95 -14.59
CA CYS A 22 15.84 20.60 -15.97
C CYS A 22 14.54 20.07 -16.57
N ASN A 23 13.87 20.91 -17.33
CA ASN A 23 12.90 20.49 -18.31
C ASN A 23 13.70 19.82 -19.43
N THR A 24 14.12 18.58 -19.19
CA THR A 24 14.55 17.70 -20.28
C THR A 24 13.28 17.07 -20.82
N ASP A 25 12.85 17.62 -21.95
CA ASP A 25 11.87 17.05 -22.85
C ASP A 25 12.14 15.56 -23.06
N SER A 26 11.36 14.76 -22.35
CA SER A 26 10.88 13.46 -22.80
C SER A 26 9.40 13.48 -22.43
N ASP A 27 8.59 13.94 -23.37
CA ASP A 27 7.16 14.18 -23.19
C ASP A 27 6.44 12.83 -23.03
N ASN A 28 6.51 12.28 -21.82
CA ASN A 28 5.78 11.08 -21.42
C ASN A 28 4.36 11.44 -20.90
N GLY A 29 3.85 12.64 -21.22
CA GLY A 29 2.49 13.08 -20.89
C GLY A 29 2.13 13.05 -19.40
N TYR A 30 3.11 12.87 -18.51
CA TYR A 30 2.91 12.76 -17.06
C TYR A 30 3.35 14.06 -16.38
N SER A 31 2.38 14.91 -16.06
CA SER A 31 2.60 16.07 -15.21
C SER A 31 2.08 15.77 -13.80
N PRO A 32 2.92 15.69 -12.76
CA PRO A 32 2.46 15.43 -11.40
C PRO A 32 1.54 16.56 -10.91
N LEU A 33 0.58 16.22 -10.03
CA LEU A 33 -0.26 17.23 -9.38
C LEU A 33 0.59 18.19 -8.55
N SER A 34 0.17 19.45 -8.49
CA SER A 34 0.75 20.42 -7.54
C SER A 34 0.55 19.94 -6.10
N LYS A 35 1.40 20.40 -5.17
CA LYS A 35 1.27 20.07 -3.74
C LYS A 35 -0.10 20.44 -3.17
N GLU A 36 -0.65 21.56 -3.62
CA GLU A 36 -1.98 22.03 -3.22
C GLU A 36 -3.08 21.12 -3.77
N ALA A 37 -3.02 20.75 -5.06
CA ALA A 37 -3.97 19.82 -5.65
C ALA A 37 -3.92 18.44 -4.97
N GLN A 38 -2.73 17.93 -4.66
CA GLN A 38 -2.55 16.71 -3.86
C GLN A 38 -3.28 16.81 -2.52
N LYS A 39 -3.01 17.88 -1.76
CA LYS A 39 -3.63 18.09 -0.45
C LYS A 39 -5.15 18.19 -0.53
N ASN A 40 -5.67 18.90 -1.52
CA ASN A 40 -7.12 19.04 -1.71
C ASN A 40 -7.80 17.69 -1.98
N PHE A 41 -7.21 16.84 -2.83
CA PHE A 41 -7.72 15.49 -3.04
C PHE A 41 -7.60 14.61 -1.79
N GLN A 42 -6.46 14.64 -1.09
CA GLN A 42 -6.25 13.87 0.12
C GLN A 42 -7.26 14.25 1.22
N MET A 43 -7.54 15.53 1.39
CA MET A 43 -8.58 16.04 2.29
C MET A 43 -9.99 15.63 1.82
N ALA A 44 -10.28 15.68 0.53
CA ALA A 44 -11.59 15.25 0.00
C ALA A 44 -11.82 13.75 0.21
N MET A 45 -10.77 12.93 0.07
CA MET A 45 -10.82 11.48 0.28
C MET A 45 -11.02 11.13 1.77
N SER A 46 -10.47 11.91 2.70
CA SER A 46 -10.54 11.65 4.15
C SER A 46 -11.90 11.87 4.79
N ILE A 47 -12.82 12.57 4.11
CA ILE A 47 -14.19 12.78 4.59
C ILE A 47 -15.01 11.47 4.59
N GLY A 48 -14.64 10.48 3.76
CA GLY A 48 -15.40 9.24 3.64
C GLY A 48 -15.26 8.31 4.85
N SER A 49 -16.36 7.60 5.18
CA SER A 49 -16.36 6.48 6.13
C SER A 49 -16.35 5.15 5.38
N TYR A 50 -15.24 4.42 5.42
CA TYR A 50 -15.04 3.18 4.66
C TYR A 50 -15.02 1.97 5.61
N ASN A 51 -16.16 1.66 6.24
CA ASN A 51 -16.26 0.61 7.27
C ASN A 51 -16.68 -0.77 6.73
N ASP A 52 -17.27 -0.81 5.54
CA ASP A 52 -17.74 -2.04 4.87
C ASP A 52 -16.79 -2.45 3.72
N MET A 53 -15.51 -2.63 4.03
CA MET A 53 -14.49 -2.98 3.02
C MET A 53 -14.09 -4.44 3.12
N VAL A 54 -13.62 -5.01 2.02
CA VAL A 54 -13.04 -6.35 1.97
C VAL A 54 -11.65 -6.31 1.38
N VAL A 55 -10.78 -7.16 1.93
CA VAL A 55 -9.51 -7.53 1.31
C VAL A 55 -9.70 -8.84 0.57
N LEU A 56 -9.43 -8.83 -0.72
CA LEU A 56 -9.35 -9.99 -1.58
C LEU A 56 -7.89 -10.29 -1.81
N PHE A 57 -7.53 -11.57 -1.80
CA PHE A 57 -6.20 -12.03 -2.14
C PHE A 57 -6.32 -13.30 -2.96
N GLU A 58 -5.28 -13.62 -3.71
CA GLU A 58 -5.20 -14.85 -4.47
C GLU A 58 -5.43 -16.06 -3.54
N LYS A 59 -6.21 -17.05 -3.95
CA LYS A 59 -6.39 -18.28 -3.17
C LYS A 59 -6.27 -19.48 -4.10
N LYS A 60 -5.46 -20.43 -3.65
CA LYS A 60 -5.29 -21.70 -4.36
C LYS A 60 -6.62 -22.47 -4.34
N ASN A 61 -7.22 -22.62 -5.50
CA ASN A 61 -8.39 -23.43 -5.75
C ASN A 61 -7.97 -24.70 -6.51
N ASP A 62 -7.64 -25.75 -5.75
CA ASP A 62 -7.22 -27.04 -6.31
C ASP A 62 -8.32 -27.70 -7.16
N ALA A 63 -9.59 -27.33 -6.96
CA ALA A 63 -10.72 -27.84 -7.73
C ALA A 63 -10.97 -27.07 -9.04
N ASN A 64 -10.54 -25.80 -9.15
CA ASN A 64 -10.70 -25.01 -10.37
C ASN A 64 -9.57 -24.00 -10.54
N VAL A 65 -8.52 -24.44 -11.23
CA VAL A 65 -7.33 -23.64 -11.53
C VAL A 65 -7.58 -22.39 -12.38
N LYS A 66 -8.77 -22.23 -12.97
CA LYS A 66 -9.17 -21.03 -13.71
C LYS A 66 -9.83 -19.96 -12.82
N ASN A 67 -10.18 -20.30 -11.58
CA ASN A 67 -10.83 -19.39 -10.63
C ASN A 67 -10.04 -19.36 -9.30
N GLN A 68 -8.83 -18.83 -9.40
CA GLN A 68 -7.82 -18.79 -8.34
C GLN A 68 -7.84 -17.46 -7.56
N ILE A 69 -8.76 -16.55 -7.88
CA ILE A 69 -9.05 -15.38 -7.03
C ILE A 69 -10.32 -15.74 -6.27
N ASP A 70 -10.15 -16.36 -5.10
CA ASP A 70 -11.25 -16.65 -4.20
C ASP A 70 -11.20 -15.70 -2.99
N SER A 71 -12.36 -15.18 -2.62
CA SER A 71 -12.49 -14.14 -1.61
C SER A 71 -12.51 -14.81 -0.24
N VAL A 72 -11.43 -14.77 0.53
CA VAL A 72 -11.60 -14.86 1.99
C VAL A 72 -12.08 -13.48 2.41
N ALA A 73 -13.39 -13.31 2.50
CA ALA A 73 -13.99 -12.05 2.90
C ALA A 73 -13.53 -11.70 4.32
N SER A 74 -12.48 -10.89 4.42
CA SER A 74 -12.06 -10.26 5.67
C SER A 74 -12.61 -8.84 5.65
N THR A 75 -13.56 -8.56 6.52
CA THR A 75 -14.11 -7.21 6.67
C THR A 75 -13.05 -6.33 7.31
N VAL A 76 -12.66 -5.27 6.61
CA VAL A 76 -11.71 -4.26 7.08
C VAL A 76 -12.38 -2.89 7.11
N GLY A 77 -11.88 -2.02 7.98
CA GLY A 77 -12.24 -0.60 7.98
C GLY A 77 -11.06 0.25 7.50
N ILE A 78 -11.33 1.27 6.69
CA ILE A 78 -10.32 2.20 6.20
C ILE A 78 -10.60 3.61 6.71
N SER A 79 -9.56 4.25 7.25
CA SER A 79 -9.55 5.68 7.60
C SER A 79 -8.39 6.38 6.90
N MET A 80 -8.57 7.64 6.52
CA MET A 80 -7.53 8.47 5.88
C MET A 80 -7.38 9.79 6.63
N THR A 81 -6.16 10.31 6.72
CA THR A 81 -5.81 11.47 7.56
C THR A 81 -5.57 12.77 6.79
N GLY A 82 -5.83 12.78 5.48
CA GLY A 82 -5.67 13.98 4.64
C GLY A 82 -4.21 14.34 4.29
N ASP A 83 -3.26 13.47 4.61
CA ASP A 83 -1.81 13.67 4.51
C ASP A 83 -1.11 12.44 3.89
N SER A 84 -1.64 11.96 2.75
CA SER A 84 -1.18 10.77 2.00
C SER A 84 -1.06 9.46 2.80
N THR A 85 -1.66 9.42 4.01
CA THR A 85 -1.67 8.23 4.88
C THR A 85 -3.08 7.67 5.04
N MET A 86 -3.19 6.34 5.01
CA MET A 86 -4.40 5.61 5.35
C MET A 86 -4.09 4.48 6.33
N SER A 87 -5.06 4.14 7.17
CA SER A 87 -5.01 2.97 8.04
C SER A 87 -6.05 1.95 7.58
N ILE A 88 -5.64 0.68 7.54
CA ILE A 88 -6.51 -0.47 7.26
C ILE A 88 -6.60 -1.27 8.54
N SER A 89 -7.74 -1.21 9.21
CA SER A 89 -8.02 -1.97 10.43
C SER A 89 -8.37 -3.43 10.10
N ASN A 90 -8.12 -4.34 11.05
CA ASN A 90 -8.47 -5.76 10.92
C ASN A 90 -7.85 -6.45 9.69
N PHE A 91 -6.66 -6.02 9.25
CA PHE A 91 -5.98 -6.62 8.10
C PHE A 91 -5.56 -8.07 8.41
N PRO A 92 -5.93 -9.06 7.57
CA PRO A 92 -5.80 -10.49 7.89
C PRO A 92 -4.38 -11.01 7.64
N ILE A 93 -3.46 -10.87 8.61
CA ILE A 93 -2.07 -11.35 8.44
C ILE A 93 -2.00 -12.87 8.19
N ALA A 94 -2.79 -13.66 8.91
CA ALA A 94 -2.84 -15.12 8.77
C ALA A 94 -3.16 -15.60 7.35
N ALA A 95 -3.89 -14.80 6.55
CA ALA A 95 -4.19 -15.12 5.16
C ALA A 95 -2.93 -15.28 4.29
N ILE A 96 -1.82 -14.64 4.67
CA ILE A 96 -0.56 -14.68 3.91
C ILE A 96 0.08 -16.06 3.98
N ALA A 97 -0.16 -16.83 5.04
CA ALA A 97 0.48 -18.12 5.31
C ALA A 97 0.38 -19.12 4.14
N GLN A 98 -0.77 -19.15 3.45
CA GLN A 98 -0.99 -20.07 2.33
C GLN A 98 -0.07 -19.81 1.12
N HIS A 99 0.57 -18.65 1.08
CA HIS A 99 1.50 -18.23 0.02
C HIS A 99 2.96 -18.36 0.42
N ILE A 100 3.27 -19.01 1.55
CA ILE A 100 4.62 -19.16 2.06
C ILE A 100 5.08 -20.60 1.91
N SER A 101 6.23 -20.81 1.26
CA SER A 101 6.79 -22.13 0.98
C SER A 101 7.47 -22.78 2.17
N ASN A 102 8.06 -21.97 3.06
CA ASN A 102 8.64 -22.43 4.31
C ASN A 102 7.53 -22.80 5.29
N LYS A 103 7.48 -24.07 5.69
CA LYS A 103 6.38 -24.62 6.51
C LYS A 103 6.31 -24.00 7.89
N ASP A 104 7.45 -23.85 8.57
CA ASP A 104 7.49 -23.33 9.93
C ASP A 104 7.07 -21.85 9.96
N LEU A 105 7.58 -21.04 9.02
CA LEU A 105 7.18 -19.64 8.87
C LEU A 105 5.70 -19.51 8.47
N SER A 106 5.22 -20.36 7.56
CA SER A 106 3.80 -20.40 7.17
C SER A 106 2.91 -20.68 8.38
N GLN A 107 3.25 -21.68 9.19
CA GLN A 107 2.52 -22.02 10.41
C GLN A 107 2.57 -20.89 11.45
N ALA A 108 3.71 -20.22 11.61
CA ALA A 108 3.83 -19.08 12.51
C ALA A 108 2.93 -17.92 12.09
N ILE A 109 2.95 -17.55 10.80
CA ILE A 109 2.10 -16.48 10.26
C ILE A 109 0.62 -16.84 10.34
N ALA A 110 0.25 -18.11 10.17
CA ALA A 110 -1.15 -18.55 10.27
C ALA A 110 -1.77 -18.32 11.66
N ASN A 111 -0.95 -18.17 12.71
CA ASN A 111 -1.39 -17.90 14.07
C ASN A 111 -1.47 -16.39 14.39
N GLU A 112 -1.02 -15.52 13.49
CA GLU A 112 -1.07 -14.07 13.71
C GLU A 112 -2.50 -13.55 13.69
N ALA A 113 -2.86 -12.77 14.70
CA ALA A 113 -4.14 -12.08 14.75
C ALA A 113 -4.23 -10.98 13.67
N PRO A 114 -5.44 -10.65 13.19
CA PRO A 114 -5.65 -9.47 12.37
C PRO A 114 -5.16 -8.19 13.08
N ARG A 115 -4.63 -7.23 12.33
CA ARG A 115 -4.09 -5.99 12.91
C ARG A 115 -4.32 -4.76 12.04
N THR A 116 -4.20 -3.59 12.64
CA THR A 116 -4.19 -2.33 11.88
C THR A 116 -2.85 -2.14 11.20
N ILE A 117 -2.87 -1.85 9.90
CA ILE A 117 -1.68 -1.53 9.10
C ILE A 117 -1.79 -0.12 8.53
N THR A 118 -0.64 0.51 8.29
CA THR A 118 -0.56 1.82 7.66
C THR A 118 -0.16 1.67 6.21
N CYS A 119 -0.78 2.46 5.34
CA CYS A 119 -0.54 2.49 3.91
C CYS A 119 -0.31 3.94 3.47
N LYS A 120 0.68 4.14 2.61
CA LYS A 120 0.93 5.42 1.95
C LYS A 120 0.26 5.42 0.60
N TYR A 121 -0.26 6.56 0.19
CA TYR A 121 -0.85 6.72 -1.13
C TYR A 121 -0.48 8.04 -1.79
N ASN A 122 -0.55 8.07 -3.11
CA ASN A 122 -0.32 9.28 -3.90
C ASN A 122 -1.42 9.43 -4.95
N VAL A 123 -2.00 10.62 -5.05
CA VAL A 123 -3.09 10.89 -6.01
C VAL A 123 -2.49 11.10 -7.40
N MET A 124 -3.14 10.55 -8.42
CA MET A 124 -2.67 10.57 -9.79
C MET A 124 -3.24 11.78 -10.56
N PRO A 125 -2.48 12.35 -11.52
CA PRO A 125 -2.91 13.52 -12.30
C PRO A 125 -4.23 13.38 -13.06
N LYS A 126 -4.65 12.15 -13.38
CA LYS A 126 -5.91 11.84 -14.07
C LYS A 126 -7.16 11.97 -13.19
N SER A 127 -7.01 12.42 -11.94
CA SER A 127 -8.11 12.62 -10.99
C SER A 127 -9.02 13.76 -11.45
N THR A 128 -10.32 13.62 -11.17
CA THR A 128 -11.36 14.61 -11.49
C THR A 128 -12.03 15.11 -10.22
N SER A 129 -12.91 16.11 -10.32
CA SER A 129 -13.74 16.57 -9.19
C SER A 129 -14.64 15.48 -8.60
N GLU A 130 -14.89 14.39 -9.33
CA GLU A 130 -15.77 13.31 -8.91
C GLU A 130 -15.01 12.10 -8.37
N VAL A 131 -13.81 11.83 -8.91
CA VAL A 131 -13.04 10.62 -8.62
C VAL A 131 -11.57 10.95 -8.49
N ALA A 132 -10.98 10.62 -7.34
CA ALA A 132 -9.53 10.59 -7.17
C ALA A 132 -9.00 9.22 -7.59
N TYR A 133 -8.08 9.20 -8.56
CA TYR A 133 -7.28 8.03 -8.86
C TYR A 133 -6.00 8.08 -8.05
N TYR A 134 -5.53 6.96 -7.51
CA TYR A 134 -4.34 6.95 -6.67
C TYR A 134 -3.60 5.62 -6.74
N ILE A 135 -2.34 5.66 -6.33
CA ILE A 135 -1.54 4.46 -6.06
C ILE A 135 -1.41 4.36 -4.55
N ALA A 136 -1.57 3.15 -3.99
CA ALA A 136 -1.47 2.88 -2.57
C ALA A 136 -0.57 1.68 -2.30
N CYS A 137 0.22 1.74 -1.23
CA CYS A 137 1.09 0.66 -0.79
C CYS A 137 1.16 0.61 0.74
N PRO A 138 0.90 -0.54 1.36
CA PRO A 138 1.20 -0.73 2.77
C PRO A 138 2.67 -0.43 3.08
N ASN A 139 2.91 0.12 4.28
CA ASN A 139 4.25 0.12 4.86
C ASN A 139 4.69 -1.32 5.13
N VAL A 140 6.00 -1.50 5.34
CA VAL A 140 6.55 -2.78 5.79
C VAL A 140 5.85 -3.19 7.10
N ILE A 141 5.37 -4.43 7.14
CA ILE A 141 4.83 -5.02 8.37
C ILE A 141 5.95 -5.81 9.02
N GLU A 142 6.32 -5.42 10.24
CA GLU A 142 7.28 -6.15 11.06
C GLU A 142 6.54 -7.07 12.03
N LEU A 143 6.95 -8.34 12.04
CA LEU A 143 6.47 -9.40 12.92
C LEU A 143 7.68 -9.97 13.68
N ASN A 144 7.52 -10.22 14.97
CA ASN A 144 8.49 -10.97 15.75
C ASN A 144 7.86 -12.34 16.02
N LEU A 145 8.30 -13.36 15.29
CA LEU A 145 7.68 -14.69 15.29
C LEU A 145 8.61 -15.70 15.94
N THR A 146 8.06 -16.59 16.75
CA THR A 146 8.79 -17.73 17.32
C THR A 146 8.41 -18.99 16.55
N TYR A 147 9.37 -19.63 15.88
CA TYR A 147 9.13 -20.84 15.09
C TYR A 147 10.42 -21.63 14.84
N GLY A 148 10.30 -22.79 14.19
CA GLY A 148 11.41 -23.69 13.91
C GLY A 148 11.70 -24.67 15.06
N ALA A 149 12.57 -25.64 14.79
CA ALA A 149 12.87 -26.71 15.75
C ALA A 149 13.52 -26.22 17.06
N ASP A 150 14.23 -25.09 17.00
CA ASP A 150 14.89 -24.46 18.15
C ASP A 150 14.03 -23.39 18.82
N ASN A 151 12.79 -23.17 18.35
CA ASN A 151 11.83 -22.21 18.87
C ASN A 151 12.44 -20.82 19.10
N LYS A 152 13.27 -20.37 18.15
CA LYS A 152 13.91 -19.05 18.21
C LYS A 152 12.96 -17.96 17.73
N SER A 153 13.18 -16.76 18.26
CA SER A 153 12.52 -15.55 17.76
C SER A 153 13.22 -15.06 16.50
N HIS A 154 12.43 -14.78 15.47
CA HIS A 154 12.86 -14.26 14.18
C HIS A 154 12.17 -12.93 13.89
N LYS A 155 12.94 -11.96 13.37
CA LYS A 155 12.37 -10.73 12.83
C LYS A 155 11.93 -10.98 11.39
N VAL A 156 10.62 -11.00 11.17
CA VAL A 156 10.01 -11.18 9.86
C VAL A 156 9.49 -9.85 9.34
N GLN A 157 9.85 -9.48 8.11
CA GLN A 157 9.36 -8.27 7.46
C GLN A 157 8.62 -8.63 6.18
N LEU A 158 7.36 -8.21 6.11
CA LEU A 158 6.51 -8.34 4.92
C LEU A 158 6.58 -7.03 4.15
N VAL A 159 7.15 -7.07 2.95
CA VAL A 159 7.38 -5.90 2.11
C VAL A 159 6.41 -5.91 0.94
N PHE A 160 5.71 -4.81 0.75
CA PHE A 160 4.68 -4.66 -0.26
C PHE A 160 5.16 -3.74 -1.38
N MET A 161 4.53 -3.87 -2.53
CA MET A 161 4.65 -2.92 -3.64
C MET A 161 3.28 -2.52 -4.16
N PRO A 162 3.13 -1.28 -4.67
CA PRO A 162 1.89 -0.88 -5.33
C PRO A 162 1.68 -1.67 -6.62
N ASN A 163 0.41 -1.83 -7.03
CA ASN A 163 0.12 -2.29 -8.38
C ASN A 163 0.51 -1.17 -9.39
N GLN A 164 1.43 -1.48 -10.31
CA GLN A 164 1.91 -0.52 -11.30
C GLN A 164 1.02 -0.41 -12.54
N ASN A 165 0.14 -1.38 -12.78
CA ASN A 165 -0.70 -1.46 -13.98
C ASN A 165 -2.09 -0.85 -13.76
N TYR A 166 -2.56 -0.75 -12.52
CA TYR A 166 -3.91 -0.30 -12.20
C TYR A 166 -3.89 0.70 -11.05
N TYR A 167 -4.50 1.86 -11.27
CA TYR A 167 -4.77 2.81 -10.21
C TYR A 167 -5.94 2.36 -9.37
N GLY A 168 -5.85 2.64 -8.07
CA GLY A 168 -7.01 2.70 -7.20
C GLY A 168 -7.89 3.90 -7.54
N TYR A 169 -9.09 3.90 -6.98
CA TYR A 169 -10.09 4.94 -7.14
C TYR A 169 -10.76 5.26 -5.80
N CYS A 170 -11.15 6.50 -5.62
CA CYS A 170 -11.99 6.99 -4.54
C CYS A 170 -13.03 7.93 -5.14
N THR A 171 -14.33 7.61 -5.03
CA THR A 171 -15.36 8.58 -5.38
C THR A 171 -15.43 9.65 -4.30
N LEU A 172 -15.49 10.92 -4.71
CA LEU A 172 -15.41 12.07 -3.82
C LEU A 172 -16.79 12.59 -3.39
N LYS A 173 -17.84 11.99 -3.93
CA LYS A 173 -19.25 12.25 -3.60
C LYS A 173 -19.95 10.97 -3.18
N ASP A 174 -21.08 11.13 -2.49
CA ASP A 174 -21.90 10.01 -2.07
C ASP A 174 -22.65 9.37 -3.25
N PRO A 175 -22.79 8.02 -3.25
CA PRO A 175 -22.18 7.09 -2.31
C PRO A 175 -20.67 6.95 -2.53
N ARG A 176 -19.89 7.16 -1.46
CA ARG A 176 -18.43 7.07 -1.50
C ARG A 176 -17.97 5.61 -1.64
N LYS A 177 -17.11 5.36 -2.61
CA LYS A 177 -16.52 4.05 -2.92
C LYS A 177 -15.02 4.19 -3.01
N LEU A 178 -14.32 3.14 -2.58
CA LEU A 178 -12.88 3.06 -2.54
C LEU A 178 -12.45 1.70 -3.09
N GLY A 179 -11.41 1.69 -3.91
CA GLY A 179 -10.77 0.45 -4.32
C GLY A 179 -9.33 0.65 -4.73
N PHE A 180 -8.45 -0.28 -4.39
CA PHE A 180 -7.03 -0.24 -4.77
C PHE A 180 -6.40 -1.63 -4.68
N GLN A 181 -5.22 -1.77 -5.28
CA GLN A 181 -4.50 -3.03 -5.34
C GLN A 181 -3.03 -2.83 -4.99
N PHE A 182 -2.45 -3.83 -4.35
CA PHE A 182 -1.02 -3.91 -4.04
C PHE A 182 -0.61 -5.38 -4.03
N ALA A 183 0.69 -5.65 -3.90
CA ALA A 183 1.19 -7.02 -3.82
C ALA A 183 2.19 -7.19 -2.69
N LEU A 184 2.18 -8.35 -2.03
CA LEU A 184 3.33 -8.80 -1.25
C LEU A 184 4.45 -9.11 -2.25
N TYR A 185 5.59 -8.47 -2.07
CA TYR A 185 6.72 -8.51 -3.00
C TYR A 185 7.93 -9.24 -2.42
N GLN A 186 8.21 -9.06 -1.13
CA GLN A 186 9.33 -9.73 -0.46
C GLN A 186 8.96 -10.13 0.96
N ILE A 187 9.62 -11.19 1.42
CA ILE A 187 9.64 -11.60 2.82
C ILE A 187 11.10 -11.61 3.24
N TRP A 188 11.43 -10.86 4.28
CA TRP A 188 12.76 -10.87 4.90
C TRP A 188 12.69 -11.55 6.26
N VAL A 189 13.71 -12.34 6.59
CA VAL A 189 13.86 -13.01 7.89
C VAL A 189 15.26 -12.65 8.41
N ASP A 190 15.32 -12.05 9.60
CA ASP A 190 16.57 -11.65 10.27
C ASP A 190 17.52 -10.82 9.38
N GLY A 191 16.94 -9.94 8.56
CA GLY A 191 17.69 -9.06 7.67
C GLY A 191 18.10 -9.70 6.34
N ALA A 192 17.72 -10.95 6.06
CA ALA A 192 17.96 -11.61 4.78
C ALA A 192 16.66 -11.78 3.97
N GLN A 193 16.69 -11.39 2.69
CA GLN A 193 15.57 -11.63 1.77
C GLN A 193 15.42 -13.12 1.49
N THR A 194 14.19 -13.62 1.53
CA THR A 194 13.86 -15.02 1.26
C THR A 194 13.26 -15.22 -0.13
N GLY A 195 13.29 -16.47 -0.62
CA GLY A 195 12.55 -16.93 -1.80
C GLY A 195 11.22 -17.61 -1.44
N TYR A 196 10.61 -17.27 -0.29
CA TYR A 196 9.52 -18.06 0.26
C TYR A 196 8.14 -17.77 -0.31
N ILE A 197 7.95 -16.69 -1.07
CA ILE A 197 6.67 -16.38 -1.69
C ILE A 197 6.36 -17.39 -2.79
N LYS A 198 5.16 -17.98 -2.74
CA LYS A 198 4.58 -18.85 -3.77
C LYS A 198 3.31 -18.22 -4.32
N ASN A 199 3.32 -17.96 -5.64
CA ASN A 199 2.12 -17.66 -6.39
C ASN A 199 1.62 -18.95 -7.06
N SER A 200 0.32 -19.22 -6.95
CA SER A 200 -0.31 -20.44 -7.49
C SER A 200 -0.93 -20.24 -8.88
N ILE A 201 -0.88 -19.01 -9.39
CA ILE A 201 -1.63 -18.51 -10.57
C ILE A 201 -0.68 -17.94 -11.62
N SER A 202 0.50 -17.48 -11.21
CA SER A 202 1.50 -16.88 -12.08
C SER A 202 2.91 -17.35 -11.73
N ASN A 203 3.84 -17.15 -12.65
CA ASN A 203 5.27 -17.39 -12.41
C ASN A 203 5.94 -16.26 -11.61
N TYR A 204 5.19 -15.24 -11.18
CA TYR A 204 5.74 -14.14 -10.39
C TYR A 204 5.82 -14.52 -8.91
N SER A 205 6.91 -14.12 -8.24
CA SER A 205 7.08 -14.32 -6.80
C SER A 205 6.35 -13.25 -5.98
N THR A 206 5.07 -13.02 -6.28
CA THR A 206 4.24 -11.97 -5.66
C THR A 206 2.86 -12.50 -5.32
N VAL A 207 2.19 -11.89 -4.34
CA VAL A 207 0.79 -12.21 -4.00
C VAL A 207 -0.03 -10.95 -4.14
N ALA A 208 -1.00 -10.93 -5.05
CA ALA A 208 -1.85 -9.77 -5.26
C ALA A 208 -2.93 -9.65 -4.18
N PHE A 209 -3.18 -8.41 -3.76
CA PHE A 209 -4.25 -8.00 -2.87
C PHE A 209 -5.10 -6.95 -3.58
N ALA A 210 -6.42 -7.03 -3.41
CA ALA A 210 -7.36 -6.01 -3.82
C ALA A 210 -8.23 -5.62 -2.64
N VAL A 211 -8.29 -4.33 -2.34
CA VAL A 211 -9.15 -3.80 -1.29
C VAL A 211 -10.28 -3.03 -1.95
N ARG A 212 -11.52 -3.29 -1.56
CA ARG A 212 -12.70 -2.64 -2.15
C ARG A 212 -13.92 -2.70 -1.23
N ASN A 213 -14.95 -1.90 -1.51
CA ASN A 213 -16.23 -2.03 -0.83
C ASN A 213 -16.82 -3.44 -1.00
N ILE A 214 -17.49 -3.95 0.04
CA ILE A 214 -18.27 -5.20 -0.04
C ILE A 214 -19.31 -5.07 -1.16
N TRP A 215 -19.38 -6.10 -2.00
CA TRP A 215 -20.43 -6.16 -3.01
C TRP A 215 -21.77 -6.45 -2.34
N LYS A 216 -22.65 -5.45 -2.31
CA LYS A 216 -24.05 -5.64 -1.92
C LYS A 216 -24.80 -6.08 -3.18
N LYS A 217 -25.35 -7.31 -3.19
CA LYS A 217 -26.31 -7.71 -4.23
C LYS A 217 -27.45 -6.70 -4.19
N THR A 218 -27.58 -5.88 -5.22
CA THR A 218 -28.81 -5.13 -5.46
C THR A 218 -29.88 -6.17 -5.79
N GLY A 219 -30.92 -6.26 -4.95
CA GLY A 219 -32.08 -7.10 -5.22
C GLY A 219 -32.64 -6.78 -6.60
N LYS A 220 -33.01 -7.83 -7.34
CA LYS A 220 -33.86 -7.69 -8.52
C LYS A 220 -35.26 -7.28 -8.10
#